data_AF-A0A563VW78-F1
#
_entry.id   AF-A0A563VW78-F1
#
_cell.length_a   1.000
_cell.length_b   1.000
_cell.length_c   1.000
_cell.angle_alpha   90.00
_cell.angle_beta   90.00
_cell.angle_gamma   90.00
#
_symmetry.space_group_name_H-M   'P 1'
#
loop_
_entity.id
_entity.type
_entity.pdbx_description
1 polymer ?
#
loop_
_entity_poly.entity_id
_entity_poly.type
_entity_poly.pdbx_seq_one_letter_code
_entity_poly.pdbx_strand_id
1 'polypeptide(L)'
;MNNYSTPSTKIILVRHGRSTYNEQGRYQGSSDKSVLTEKGSKAAFQTGLALKNYQFDAIYSSPLKRVQQTTQEITKALKTFHNNLPAVTIDRRLKEVKMGAWEGLPYAYVKEHFSQEYACWKQTPHLLALASEDDPEQQFYPLKDLYQQAKLLLTDIITKHRGQTVLIVAHGGTNRALISTGIGLSSEKYQSLQQSNCGISCLEFPDDGSLQGELKWLNVTNHLGEYLPKLKEGKTGLRWLLVSNKVQEDYHLQQYLEPESINLVVSDRNHDSQKLANTCKQQLSQALRLSINHHNFLDFWHHNMVKKQQELASKISSNLITGLIVAEESLLESIAEKLFQTKLNLSSNNSFSVIHYPSMNHHPILQGLLPIALSVDY
;
A
#
# COMPACT_ATOMS: atom_id res chain seq x y z
N MET A 1 -10.63 8.39 32.50
CA MET A 1 -9.31 9.03 32.25
C MET A 1 -9.43 9.73 30.90
N ASN A 2 -9.26 11.05 30.84
CA ASN A 2 -9.31 11.79 29.59
C ASN A 2 -8.12 11.36 28.72
N ASN A 3 -8.41 10.64 27.63
CA ASN A 3 -7.42 10.31 26.60
C ASN A 3 -7.04 11.59 25.86
N TYR A 4 -6.13 12.37 26.42
CA TYR A 4 -5.42 13.37 25.63
C TYR A 4 -4.57 12.59 24.63
N SER A 5 -5.00 12.53 23.38
CA SER A 5 -4.14 12.09 22.29
C SER A 5 -2.92 12.99 22.32
N THR A 6 -1.74 12.42 22.51
CA THR A 6 -0.49 13.16 22.28
C THR A 6 -0.53 13.74 20.87
N PRO A 7 -0.06 14.97 20.64
CA PRO A 7 0.06 15.51 19.30
C PRO A 7 0.81 14.52 18.40
N SER A 8 0.40 14.40 17.15
CA SER A 8 1.07 13.54 16.17
C SER A 8 1.14 14.24 14.82
N THR A 9 2.25 14.06 14.11
CA THR A 9 2.40 14.55 12.74
C THR A 9 1.77 13.54 11.80
N LYS A 10 0.74 13.96 11.06
CA LYS A 10 0.03 13.13 10.11
C LYS A 10 0.56 13.37 8.70
N ILE A 11 1.03 12.33 8.03
CA ILE A 11 1.50 12.39 6.64
C ILE A 11 0.57 11.57 5.76
N ILE A 12 -0.21 12.26 4.93
CA ILE A 12 -1.08 11.66 3.92
C ILE A 12 -0.32 11.58 2.59
N LEU A 13 -0.11 10.37 2.10
CA LEU A 13 0.60 10.07 0.86
C LEU A 13 -0.39 9.73 -0.24
N VAL A 14 -0.26 10.38 -1.40
CA VAL A 14 -1.03 10.07 -2.60
C VAL A 14 -0.08 9.71 -3.74
N ARG A 15 -0.28 8.53 -4.34
CA ARG A 15 0.41 8.19 -5.59
C ARG A 15 -0.26 8.92 -6.76
N HIS A 16 0.54 9.45 -7.70
CA HIS A 16 0.03 10.09 -8.90
C HIS A 16 -1.05 9.28 -9.64
N GLY A 17 -1.98 9.98 -10.29
CA GLY A 17 -3.02 9.36 -11.10
C GLY A 17 -2.45 8.65 -12.34
N ARG A 18 -3.28 7.92 -13.07
CA ARG A 18 -2.84 7.14 -14.23
C ARG A 18 -2.15 8.04 -15.27
N SER A 19 -0.94 7.66 -15.71
CA SER A 19 -0.17 8.38 -16.73
C SER A 19 -0.16 7.66 -18.08
N THR A 20 0.29 8.36 -19.13
CA THR A 20 0.45 7.79 -20.48
C THR A 20 1.33 6.54 -20.48
N TYR A 21 2.43 6.53 -19.71
CA TYR A 21 3.30 5.37 -19.60
C TYR A 21 2.72 4.24 -18.76
N ASN A 22 1.79 4.52 -17.82
CA ASN A 22 1.03 3.45 -17.18
C ASN A 22 0.13 2.73 -18.19
N GLU A 23 -0.53 3.46 -19.08
CA GLU A 23 -1.39 2.87 -20.13
C GLU A 23 -0.57 2.08 -21.16
N GLN A 24 0.62 2.56 -21.48
CA GLN A 24 1.53 1.90 -22.43
C GLN A 24 2.35 0.76 -21.81
N GLY A 25 2.27 0.53 -20.49
CA GLY A 25 3.06 -0.50 -19.80
C GLY A 25 4.57 -0.26 -19.89
N ARG A 26 5.02 0.98 -19.64
CA ARG A 26 6.44 1.38 -19.72
C ARG A 26 7.02 1.70 -18.34
N TYR A 27 8.31 1.44 -18.17
CA TYR A 27 9.05 1.96 -17.03
C TYR A 27 9.10 3.48 -17.12
N GLN A 28 8.64 4.16 -16.06
CA GLN A 28 8.67 5.62 -16.00
C GLN A 28 9.96 6.13 -15.37
N GLY A 29 10.34 5.50 -14.26
CA GLY A 29 11.41 5.96 -13.39
C GLY A 29 11.34 7.47 -13.13
N SER A 30 12.52 8.08 -13.05
CA SER A 30 12.73 9.49 -12.77
C SER A 30 12.56 10.41 -13.99
N SER A 31 12.20 9.84 -15.16
CA SER A 31 11.89 10.55 -16.40
C SER A 31 10.66 11.43 -16.29
N ASP A 32 10.72 12.59 -16.95
CA ASP A 32 9.65 13.58 -17.04
C ASP A 32 8.86 13.51 -18.37
N LYS A 33 8.98 12.41 -19.11
CA LYS A 33 8.35 12.23 -20.43
C LYS A 33 6.86 11.86 -20.36
N SER A 34 6.39 11.30 -19.25
CA SER A 34 4.99 10.90 -19.09
C SER A 34 4.14 11.99 -18.46
N VAL A 35 2.89 12.08 -18.91
CA VAL A 35 1.88 13.02 -18.40
C VAL A 35 0.66 12.26 -17.88
N LEU A 36 -0.14 12.93 -17.07
CA LEU A 36 -1.41 12.42 -16.55
C LEU A 36 -2.41 12.22 -17.69
N THR A 37 -3.15 11.11 -17.68
CA THR A 37 -4.23 10.88 -18.65
C THR A 37 -5.53 11.53 -18.17
N GLU A 38 -6.53 11.63 -19.04
CA GLU A 38 -7.85 12.15 -18.65
C GLU A 38 -8.46 11.31 -17.51
N LYS A 39 -8.34 9.98 -17.57
CA LYS A 39 -8.75 9.07 -16.48
C LYS A 39 -7.95 9.35 -15.20
N GLY A 40 -6.66 9.63 -15.33
CA GLY A 40 -5.80 10.01 -14.22
C GLY A 40 -6.20 11.35 -13.58
N SER A 41 -6.56 12.35 -14.39
CA SER A 41 -7.03 13.66 -13.93
C SER A 41 -8.36 13.56 -13.18
N LYS A 42 -9.35 12.85 -13.74
CA LYS A 42 -10.63 12.60 -13.06
C LYS A 42 -10.45 11.89 -11.71
N ALA A 43 -9.62 10.84 -11.68
CA ALA A 43 -9.31 10.14 -10.44
C ALA A 43 -8.60 11.05 -9.42
N ALA A 44 -7.64 11.87 -9.86
CA ALA A 44 -6.94 12.80 -8.98
C ALA A 44 -7.88 13.86 -8.39
N PHE A 45 -8.84 14.37 -9.18
CA PHE A 45 -9.88 15.26 -8.69
C PHE A 45 -10.76 14.56 -7.64
N GLN A 46 -11.22 13.33 -7.90
CA GLN A 46 -11.96 12.52 -6.93
C GLN A 46 -11.15 12.25 -5.66
N THR A 47 -9.84 12.04 -5.76
CA THR A 47 -8.96 11.93 -4.59
C THR A 47 -8.91 13.22 -3.77
N GLY A 48 -8.92 14.39 -4.42
CA GLY A 48 -9.01 15.66 -3.70
C GLY A 48 -10.36 15.87 -3.02
N LEU A 49 -11.46 15.47 -3.67
CA LEU A 49 -12.78 15.42 -3.01
C LEU A 49 -12.70 14.52 -1.78
N ALA A 50 -12.11 13.34 -1.92
CA ALA A 50 -11.98 12.37 -0.84
C ALA A 50 -11.16 12.81 0.37
N LEU A 51 -10.45 13.92 0.25
CA LEU A 51 -9.61 14.49 1.28
C LEU A 51 -10.19 15.78 1.86
N LYS A 52 -11.43 16.18 1.54
CA LYS A 52 -12.00 17.49 1.94
C LYS A 52 -12.16 17.67 3.44
N ASN A 53 -12.17 16.60 4.23
CA ASN A 53 -12.29 16.70 5.68
C ASN A 53 -10.92 16.88 6.37
N TYR A 54 -9.82 16.88 5.61
CA TYR A 54 -8.49 17.14 6.14
C TYR A 54 -8.13 18.61 5.97
N GLN A 55 -7.78 19.25 7.09
CA GLN A 55 -7.10 20.53 7.06
C GLN A 55 -5.59 20.28 6.88
N PHE A 56 -5.04 20.67 5.73
CA PHE A 56 -3.63 20.52 5.44
C PHE A 56 -2.83 21.77 5.84
N ASP A 57 -1.79 21.58 6.64
CA ASP A 57 -0.84 22.63 7.01
C ASP A 57 0.27 22.79 5.96
N ALA A 58 0.57 21.71 5.22
CA ALA A 58 1.54 21.73 4.13
C ALA A 58 1.19 20.73 3.01
N ILE A 59 1.58 21.08 1.79
CA ILE A 59 1.45 20.21 0.61
C ILE A 59 2.81 20.12 -0.09
N TYR A 60 3.30 18.90 -0.29
CA TYR A 60 4.53 18.61 -1.03
C TYR A 60 4.22 17.81 -2.30
N SER A 61 4.96 18.09 -3.37
CA SER A 61 4.79 17.42 -4.66
C SER A 61 6.13 17.11 -5.31
N SER A 62 6.23 15.93 -5.93
CA SER A 62 7.34 15.59 -6.83
C SER A 62 7.41 16.55 -8.01
N PRO A 63 8.61 16.93 -8.52
CA PRO A 63 8.73 17.84 -9.66
C PRO A 63 8.24 17.24 -10.99
N LEU A 64 7.99 15.93 -11.08
CA LEU A 64 7.63 15.29 -12.34
C LEU A 64 6.20 15.64 -12.79
N LYS A 65 6.01 15.94 -14.09
CA LYS A 65 4.77 16.45 -14.70
C LYS A 65 3.53 15.67 -14.31
N ARG A 66 3.57 14.33 -14.39
CA ARG A 66 2.45 13.47 -13.98
C ARG A 66 1.99 13.69 -12.53
N VAL A 67 2.93 14.01 -11.64
CA VAL A 67 2.64 14.30 -10.23
C VAL A 67 2.15 15.73 -10.09
N GLN A 68 2.82 16.70 -10.72
CA GLN A 68 2.40 18.10 -10.73
C GLN A 68 0.93 18.24 -11.19
N GLN A 69 0.58 17.57 -12.29
CA GLN A 69 -0.79 17.53 -12.81
C GLN A 69 -1.76 16.83 -11.84
N THR A 70 -1.33 15.75 -11.16
CA THR A 70 -2.15 15.10 -10.12
C THR A 70 -2.40 16.07 -8.96
N THR A 71 -1.35 16.72 -8.46
CA THR A 71 -1.42 17.69 -7.36
C THR A 71 -2.32 18.87 -7.73
N GLN A 72 -2.28 19.34 -8.97
CA GLN A 72 -3.17 20.38 -9.47
C GLN A 72 -4.65 19.97 -9.38
N GLU A 73 -5.01 18.76 -9.81
CA GLU A 73 -6.40 18.29 -9.73
C GLU A 73 -6.86 18.06 -8.28
N ILE A 74 -5.98 17.50 -7.43
CA ILE A 74 -6.26 17.33 -6.00
C ILE A 74 -6.51 18.69 -5.33
N THR A 75 -5.61 19.65 -5.53
CA THR A 75 -5.75 20.99 -4.93
C THR A 75 -6.93 21.76 -5.50
N LYS A 76 -7.26 21.57 -6.79
CA LYS A 76 -8.46 22.15 -7.41
C LYS A 76 -9.74 21.65 -6.72
N ALA A 77 -9.84 20.35 -6.43
CA ALA A 77 -10.97 19.79 -5.68
C ALA A 77 -11.00 20.30 -4.23
N LEU A 78 -9.86 20.30 -3.53
CA LEU A 78 -9.80 20.79 -2.14
C LEU A 78 -10.22 22.26 -2.01
N LYS A 79 -9.90 23.11 -3.01
CA LYS A 79 -10.29 24.53 -3.02
C LYS A 79 -11.81 24.75 -3.06
N THR A 80 -12.61 23.74 -3.40
CA THR A 80 -14.08 23.87 -3.34
C THR A 80 -14.62 23.79 -1.91
N PHE A 81 -13.80 23.33 -0.95
CA PHE A 81 -14.17 23.17 0.47
C PHE A 81 -13.30 24.01 1.42
N HIS A 82 -12.07 24.36 1.01
CA HIS A 82 -11.13 25.12 1.81
C HIS A 82 -10.72 26.41 1.11
N ASN A 83 -10.94 27.54 1.77
CA ASN A 83 -10.57 28.85 1.24
C ASN A 83 -9.07 29.15 1.34
N ASN A 84 -8.36 28.50 2.27
CA ASN A 84 -6.95 28.77 2.58
C ASN A 84 -6.13 27.48 2.53
N LEU A 85 -5.88 26.94 1.34
CA LEU A 85 -4.91 25.85 1.18
C LEU A 85 -3.47 26.39 1.19
N PRO A 86 -2.52 25.68 1.81
CA PRO A 86 -1.12 26.05 1.77
C PRO A 86 -0.56 25.96 0.33
N ALA A 87 0.50 26.74 0.07
CA ALA A 87 1.20 26.67 -1.20
C ALA A 87 1.85 25.29 -1.39
N VAL A 88 1.83 24.78 -2.63
CA VAL A 88 2.46 23.51 -2.98
C VAL A 88 3.98 23.70 -3.02
N THR A 89 4.71 22.97 -2.18
CA THR A 89 6.16 22.92 -2.17
C THR A 89 6.66 21.82 -3.09
N ILE A 90 7.54 22.15 -4.05
CA ILE A 90 8.14 21.16 -4.93
C ILE A 90 9.44 20.63 -4.31
N ASP A 91 9.49 19.33 -4.02
CA ASP A 91 10.67 18.69 -3.43
C ASP A 91 11.27 17.64 -4.38
N ARG A 92 12.54 17.81 -4.74
CA ARG A 92 13.24 16.91 -5.66
C ARG A 92 13.48 15.50 -5.09
N ARG A 93 13.50 15.35 -3.76
CA ARG A 93 13.61 14.05 -3.07
C ARG A 93 12.37 13.18 -3.27
N LEU A 94 11.27 13.77 -3.75
CA LEU A 94 10.05 13.07 -4.12
C LEU A 94 10.06 12.53 -5.55
N LYS A 95 11.17 12.57 -6.29
CA LYS A 95 11.25 11.91 -7.61
C LYS A 95 11.07 10.39 -7.46
N GLU A 96 10.51 9.77 -8.49
CA GLU A 96 10.41 8.32 -8.57
C GLU A 96 11.80 7.68 -8.68
N VAL A 97 11.91 6.42 -8.27
CA VAL A 97 13.14 5.62 -8.41
C VAL A 97 13.74 5.78 -9.82
N LYS A 98 15.03 6.11 -9.89
CA LYS A 98 15.75 6.20 -11.16
C LYS A 98 15.95 4.79 -11.72
N MET A 99 15.51 4.54 -12.94
CA MET A 99 15.63 3.22 -13.59
C MET A 99 16.57 3.23 -14.80
N GLY A 100 17.28 4.35 -15.03
CA GLY A 100 18.29 4.50 -16.08
C GLY A 100 17.77 4.07 -17.45
N ALA A 101 18.53 3.20 -18.13
CA ALA A 101 18.21 2.68 -19.46
C ALA A 101 16.82 2.03 -19.61
N TRP A 102 16.15 1.66 -18.51
CA TRP A 102 14.79 1.12 -18.58
C TRP A 102 13.74 2.21 -18.83
N GLU A 103 14.03 3.47 -18.50
CA GLU A 103 13.06 4.56 -18.57
C GLU A 103 12.55 4.79 -20.00
N GLY A 104 11.24 4.64 -20.19
CA GLY A 104 10.58 4.69 -21.49
C GLY A 104 10.46 3.34 -22.19
N LEU A 105 11.15 2.29 -21.76
CA LEU A 105 11.04 0.97 -22.37
C LEU A 105 9.78 0.21 -21.87
N PRO A 106 9.13 -0.59 -22.73
CA PRO A 106 8.04 -1.48 -22.32
C PRO A 106 8.50 -2.50 -21.28
N TYR A 107 7.64 -2.86 -20.33
CA TYR A 107 7.95 -3.87 -19.30
C TYR A 107 8.38 -5.21 -19.90
N ALA A 108 7.73 -5.64 -20.99
CA ALA A 108 8.05 -6.87 -21.69
C ALA A 108 9.47 -6.84 -22.29
N TYR A 109 9.83 -5.73 -22.91
CA TYR A 109 11.16 -5.52 -23.49
C TYR A 109 12.25 -5.58 -22.40
N VAL A 110 12.04 -4.89 -21.28
CA VAL A 110 13.02 -4.93 -20.18
C VAL A 110 13.18 -6.34 -19.61
N LYS A 111 12.07 -7.07 -19.43
CA LYS A 111 12.09 -8.46 -18.94
C LYS A 111 12.90 -9.38 -19.86
N GLU A 112 12.83 -9.17 -21.17
CA GLU A 112 13.51 -9.98 -22.17
C GLU A 112 14.99 -9.61 -22.32
N HIS A 113 15.29 -8.31 -22.43
CA HIS A 113 16.63 -7.82 -22.78
C HIS A 113 17.53 -7.48 -21.59
N PHE A 114 16.97 -7.33 -20.38
CA PHE A 114 17.70 -7.08 -19.12
C PHE A 114 17.31 -8.14 -18.08
N SER A 115 17.32 -9.41 -18.49
CA SER A 115 16.68 -10.50 -17.74
C SER A 115 17.28 -10.71 -16.34
N GLN A 116 18.60 -10.55 -16.19
CA GLN A 116 19.30 -10.69 -14.91
C GLN A 116 18.93 -9.55 -13.95
N GLU A 117 19.03 -8.30 -14.41
CA GLU A 117 18.68 -7.12 -13.63
C GLU A 117 17.18 -7.08 -13.33
N TYR A 118 16.33 -7.51 -14.28
CA TYR A 118 14.90 -7.67 -14.07
C TYR A 118 14.58 -8.72 -13.00
N ALA A 119 15.26 -9.88 -13.02
CA ALA A 119 15.11 -10.89 -11.98
C ALA A 119 15.54 -10.36 -10.60
N CYS A 120 16.68 -9.67 -10.53
CA CYS A 120 17.13 -8.99 -9.32
C CYS A 120 16.12 -7.95 -8.85
N TRP A 121 15.60 -7.10 -9.75
CA TRP A 121 14.57 -6.14 -9.42
C TRP A 121 13.33 -6.81 -8.82
N LYS A 122 12.89 -7.96 -9.32
CA LYS A 122 11.70 -8.66 -8.82
C LYS A 122 11.91 -9.41 -7.51
N GLN A 123 13.11 -9.93 -7.25
CA GLN A 123 13.36 -10.84 -6.13
C GLN A 123 14.18 -10.18 -5.01
N THR A 124 15.23 -9.44 -5.38
CA THR A 124 16.19 -8.83 -4.46
C THR A 124 16.48 -7.38 -4.85
N PRO A 125 15.45 -6.51 -4.93
CA PRO A 125 15.59 -5.17 -5.51
C PRO A 125 16.60 -4.28 -4.77
N HIS A 126 16.89 -4.58 -3.50
CA HIS A 126 17.86 -3.87 -2.68
C HIS A 126 19.31 -4.09 -3.13
N LEU A 127 19.58 -5.15 -3.91
CA LEU A 127 20.89 -5.45 -4.49
C LEU A 127 21.01 -4.97 -5.93
N LEU A 128 19.94 -4.42 -6.52
CA LEU A 128 19.95 -3.99 -7.91
C LEU A 128 21.01 -2.89 -8.11
N ALA A 129 21.94 -3.16 -9.01
CA ALA A 129 22.87 -2.20 -9.56
C ALA A 129 22.53 -2.00 -11.05
N LEU A 130 22.48 -0.75 -11.50
CA LEU A 130 22.27 -0.39 -12.90
C LEU A 130 23.44 0.46 -13.39
N ALA A 131 23.81 0.30 -14.65
CA ALA A 131 24.81 1.17 -15.28
C ALA A 131 24.32 2.62 -15.35
N SER A 132 25.21 3.57 -15.08
CA SER A 132 24.92 5.00 -15.24
C SER A 132 24.76 5.34 -16.73
N GLU A 133 23.87 6.29 -17.03
CA GLU A 133 23.74 6.82 -18.40
C GLU A 133 24.91 7.72 -18.79
N ASP A 134 25.55 8.36 -17.80
CA ASP A 134 26.66 9.29 -18.02
C ASP A 134 27.99 8.55 -18.24
N ASP A 135 28.14 7.37 -17.64
CA ASP A 135 29.34 6.54 -17.69
C ASP A 135 28.95 5.05 -17.47
N PRO A 136 28.95 4.21 -18.53
CA PRO A 136 28.60 2.79 -18.41
C PRO A 136 29.52 1.97 -17.50
N GLU A 137 30.74 2.44 -17.22
CA GLU A 137 31.66 1.79 -16.27
C GLU A 137 31.26 2.05 -14.81
N GLN A 138 30.44 3.07 -14.56
CA GLN A 138 29.90 3.38 -13.24
C GLN A 138 28.52 2.75 -13.05
N GLN A 139 28.30 2.24 -11.84
CA GLN A 139 27.01 1.71 -11.42
C GLN A 139 26.39 2.58 -10.33
N PHE A 140 25.06 2.63 -10.31
CA PHE A 140 24.30 3.20 -9.20
C PHE A 140 23.31 2.19 -8.64
N TYR A 141 22.86 2.44 -7.41
CA TYR A 141 21.98 1.55 -6.65
C TYR A 141 20.62 2.21 -6.41
N PRO A 142 19.63 2.00 -7.30
CA PRO A 142 18.39 2.77 -7.31
C PRO A 142 17.66 2.83 -5.96
N LEU A 143 17.58 1.70 -5.25
CA LEU A 143 16.90 1.66 -3.96
C LEU A 143 17.70 2.29 -2.82
N LYS A 144 19.03 2.19 -2.84
CA LYS A 144 19.86 2.79 -1.80
C LYS A 144 19.66 4.31 -1.77
N ASP A 145 19.72 4.93 -2.94
CA ASP A 145 19.50 6.37 -3.09
C ASP A 145 18.08 6.78 -2.71
N LEU A 146 17.08 5.99 -3.12
CA LEU A 146 15.67 6.27 -2.82
C LEU A 146 15.39 6.22 -1.31
N TYR A 147 15.89 5.21 -0.60
CA TYR A 147 15.70 5.09 0.85
C TYR A 147 16.46 6.16 1.63
N GLN A 148 17.66 6.56 1.16
CA GLN A 148 18.37 7.69 1.73
C GLN A 148 17.57 8.99 1.60
N GLN A 149 17.00 9.26 0.42
CA GLN A 149 16.16 10.44 0.18
C GLN A 149 14.87 10.40 1.02
N ALA A 150 14.22 9.23 1.12
CA ALA A 150 13.02 9.04 1.94
C ALA A 150 13.30 9.33 3.42
N LYS A 151 14.43 8.83 3.96
CA LYS A 151 14.85 9.10 5.34
C LYS A 151 15.08 10.58 5.58
N LEU A 152 15.85 11.25 4.72
CA LEU A 152 16.12 12.69 4.86
C LEU A 152 14.82 13.51 4.79
N LEU A 153 13.94 13.20 3.84
CA LEU A 153 12.68 13.92 3.69
C LEU A 153 11.76 13.73 4.89
N LEU A 154 11.60 12.49 5.39
CA LEU A 154 10.75 12.23 6.55
C LEU A 154 11.27 12.94 7.78
N THR A 155 12.58 12.88 8.07
CA THR A 155 13.19 13.60 9.20
C THR A 155 12.85 15.08 9.15
N ASP A 156 13.01 15.72 7.99
CA ASP A 156 12.72 17.14 7.83
C ASP A 156 11.23 17.42 8.03
N ILE A 157 10.35 16.61 7.44
CA ILE A 157 8.90 16.82 7.52
C ILE A 157 8.42 16.66 8.96
N ILE A 158 8.78 15.58 9.66
CA ILE A 158 8.31 15.35 11.04
C ILE A 158 8.87 16.40 12.01
N THR A 159 10.07 16.91 11.75
CA THR A 159 10.70 17.96 12.57
C THR A 159 10.04 19.33 12.32
N LYS A 160 9.77 19.65 11.05
CA LYS A 160 9.20 20.95 10.65
C LYS A 160 7.70 21.05 10.94
N HIS A 161 6.98 19.93 10.83
CA HIS A 161 5.52 19.88 10.87
C HIS A 161 5.00 19.13 12.10
N ARG A 162 5.62 19.35 13.28
CA ARG A 162 5.21 18.71 14.54
C ARG A 162 3.74 18.99 14.84
N GLY A 163 2.95 17.93 15.01
CA GLY A 163 1.51 18.01 15.31
C GLY A 163 0.63 18.48 14.15
N GLN A 164 1.20 18.60 12.94
CA GLN A 164 0.50 19.10 11.75
C GLN A 164 0.11 17.97 10.79
N THR A 165 -0.82 18.26 9.88
CA THR A 165 -1.23 17.35 8.79
C THR A 165 -0.62 17.78 7.46
N VAL A 166 0.16 16.89 6.85
CA VAL A 166 0.92 17.13 5.62
C VAL A 166 0.41 16.22 4.50
N LEU A 167 0.08 16.82 3.35
CA LEU A 167 -0.18 16.08 2.10
C LEU A 167 1.11 15.95 1.29
N ILE A 168 1.41 14.74 0.83
CA ILE A 168 2.52 14.47 -0.08
C ILE A 168 1.98 13.74 -1.31
N VAL A 169 2.14 14.34 -2.49
CA VAL A 169 1.80 13.71 -3.77
C VAL A 169 3.10 13.28 -4.46
N ALA A 170 3.24 11.98 -4.73
CA ALA A 170 4.46 11.41 -5.30
C ALA A 170 4.19 10.17 -6.15
N HIS A 171 5.03 9.13 -6.04
CA HIS A 171 5.04 7.98 -6.93
C HIS A 171 4.94 6.66 -6.19
N GLY A 172 4.78 5.57 -6.95
CA GLY A 172 4.63 4.25 -6.35
C GLY A 172 5.89 3.81 -5.61
N GLY A 173 7.06 3.98 -6.21
CA GLY A 173 8.33 3.61 -5.57
C GLY A 173 8.70 4.54 -4.42
N THR A 174 8.61 5.84 -4.63
CA THR A 174 8.85 6.84 -3.57
C THR A 174 7.95 6.62 -2.35
N ASN A 175 6.64 6.41 -2.54
CA ASN A 175 5.72 6.17 -1.43
C ASN A 175 6.06 4.87 -0.68
N ARG A 176 6.49 3.81 -1.39
CA ARG A 176 6.97 2.59 -0.73
C ARG A 176 8.16 2.89 0.17
N ALA A 177 9.16 3.60 -0.32
CA ALA A 177 10.35 3.94 0.47
C ALA A 177 10.01 4.82 1.70
N LEU A 178 9.12 5.80 1.54
CA LEU A 178 8.63 6.64 2.64
C LEU A 178 7.89 5.80 3.69
N ILE A 179 6.90 5.01 3.27
CA ILE A 179 6.13 4.15 4.18
C ILE A 179 7.05 3.14 4.87
N SER A 180 7.92 2.47 4.11
CA SER A 180 8.88 1.51 4.65
C SER A 180 9.80 2.14 5.69
N THR A 181 10.32 3.34 5.42
CA THR A 181 11.19 4.04 6.36
C THR A 181 10.45 4.42 7.64
N GLY A 182 9.21 4.92 7.53
CA GLY A 182 8.39 5.31 8.68
C GLY A 182 8.01 4.13 9.59
N ILE A 183 7.83 2.92 9.04
CA ILE A 183 7.44 1.72 9.81
C ILE A 183 8.60 0.76 10.09
N GLY A 184 9.84 1.14 9.76
CA GLY A 184 11.02 0.28 9.95
C GLY A 184 11.06 -0.97 9.05
N LEU A 185 10.38 -0.96 7.90
CA LEU A 185 10.43 -2.06 6.93
C LEU A 185 11.71 -1.96 6.07
N SER A 186 12.49 -3.04 6.04
CA SER A 186 13.74 -3.13 5.25
C SER A 186 13.52 -2.92 3.75
N SER A 187 14.52 -2.36 3.05
CA SER A 187 14.53 -2.23 1.59
C SER A 187 14.44 -3.57 0.85
N GLU A 188 14.77 -4.69 1.52
CA GLU A 188 14.53 -6.03 1.00
C GLU A 188 13.06 -6.27 0.66
N LYS A 189 12.16 -5.69 1.46
CA LYS A 189 10.71 -5.82 1.34
C LYS A 189 10.08 -4.70 0.50
N TYR A 190 10.87 -3.96 -0.28
CA TYR A 190 10.39 -2.82 -1.08
C TYR A 190 9.17 -3.15 -1.96
N GLN A 191 9.09 -4.38 -2.50
CA GLN A 191 7.95 -4.80 -3.33
C GLN A 191 6.72 -5.26 -2.55
N SER A 192 6.82 -5.43 -1.22
CA SER A 192 5.75 -5.93 -0.37
C SER A 192 4.63 -4.93 -0.09
N LEU A 193 4.77 -3.67 -0.50
CA LEU A 193 3.71 -2.67 -0.33
C LEU A 193 3.09 -2.31 -1.68
N GLN A 194 1.78 -2.51 -1.81
CA GLN A 194 1.07 -2.08 -3.01
C GLN A 194 0.80 -0.57 -2.98
N GLN A 195 0.86 0.05 -4.15
CA GLN A 195 0.50 1.45 -4.38
C GLN A 195 -0.28 1.56 -5.69
N SER A 196 -1.57 1.80 -5.65
CA SER A 196 -2.46 2.05 -6.79
C SER A 196 -2.36 3.50 -7.23
N ASN A 197 -2.63 3.80 -8.50
CA ASN A 197 -2.72 5.20 -8.94
C ASN A 197 -3.83 5.88 -8.13
N CYS A 198 -3.60 7.10 -7.64
CA CYS A 198 -4.51 7.79 -6.72
C CYS A 198 -4.80 7.04 -5.40
N GLY A 199 -4.01 6.00 -5.06
CA GLY A 199 -4.12 5.33 -3.77
C GLY A 199 -3.65 6.25 -2.65
N ILE A 200 -4.44 6.33 -1.57
CA ILE A 200 -4.15 7.14 -0.38
C ILE A 200 -3.54 6.25 0.70
N SER A 201 -2.45 6.67 1.32
CA SER A 201 -1.87 6.03 2.51
C SER A 201 -1.64 7.08 3.59
N CYS A 202 -1.58 6.69 4.86
CA CYS A 202 -1.42 7.61 5.98
C CYS A 202 -0.46 7.05 7.03
N LEU A 203 0.54 7.84 7.36
CA LEU A 203 1.45 7.61 8.49
C LEU A 203 1.16 8.64 9.58
N GLU A 204 1.17 8.22 10.83
CA GLU A 204 1.14 9.12 11.98
C GLU A 204 2.41 8.93 12.80
N PHE A 205 3.13 10.01 13.05
CA PHE A 205 4.35 10.02 13.84
C PHE A 205 4.09 10.65 15.20
N PRO A 206 4.52 10.02 16.31
CA PRO A 206 4.44 10.63 17.62
C PRO A 206 5.25 11.93 17.67
N ASP A 207 4.84 12.86 18.52
CA ASP A 207 5.53 14.13 18.73
C ASP A 207 6.81 14.01 19.58
N ASP A 208 7.63 12.99 19.32
CA ASP A 208 8.92 12.75 19.98
C ASP A 208 10.13 12.89 19.04
N GLY A 209 9.87 13.19 17.75
CA GLY A 209 10.90 13.33 16.71
C GLY A 209 11.47 12.01 16.21
N SER A 210 10.94 10.87 16.63
CA SER A 210 11.35 9.56 16.13
C SER A 210 10.84 9.32 14.70
N LEU A 211 11.64 8.61 13.91
CA LEU A 211 11.23 8.13 12.59
C LEU A 211 10.35 6.87 12.64
N GLN A 212 9.88 6.49 13.83
CA GLN A 212 9.02 5.32 14.03
C GLN A 212 7.55 5.78 14.10
N GLY A 213 6.90 5.79 12.94
CA GLY A 213 5.49 6.11 12.81
C GLY A 213 4.60 4.87 12.74
N GLU A 214 3.30 5.09 12.89
CA GLU A 214 2.25 4.10 12.72
C GLU A 214 1.61 4.25 11.33
N LEU A 215 1.45 3.13 10.61
CA LEU A 215 0.69 3.09 9.37
C LEU A 215 -0.80 2.96 9.68
N LYS A 216 -1.55 4.05 9.50
CA LYS A 216 -3.00 4.08 9.76
C LYS A 216 -3.80 3.47 8.63
N TRP A 217 -3.46 3.85 7.39
CA TRP A 217 -4.07 3.30 6.17
C TRP A 217 -3.02 3.11 5.08
N LEU A 218 -3.27 2.13 4.22
CA LEU A 218 -2.42 1.85 3.06
C LEU A 218 -3.28 1.65 1.84
N ASN A 219 -2.94 2.37 0.77
CA ASN A 219 -3.44 2.14 -0.58
C ASN A 219 -4.99 2.09 -0.67
N VAL A 220 -5.63 3.04 -0.01
CA VAL A 220 -7.08 3.22 -0.01
C VAL A 220 -7.55 3.76 -1.36
N THR A 221 -8.51 3.07 -2.00
CA THR A 221 -9.02 3.36 -3.35
C THR A 221 -10.54 3.34 -3.48
N ASN A 222 -11.28 3.18 -2.38
CA ASN A 222 -12.75 3.13 -2.38
C ASN A 222 -13.40 4.43 -2.89
N HIS A 223 -12.74 5.58 -2.75
CA HIS A 223 -13.17 6.85 -3.37
C HIS A 223 -13.25 6.80 -4.90
N LEU A 224 -12.59 5.82 -5.52
CA LEU A 224 -12.62 5.58 -6.96
C LEU A 224 -13.56 4.42 -7.34
N GLY A 225 -14.37 3.93 -6.39
CA GLY A 225 -15.21 2.74 -6.54
C GLY A 225 -14.43 1.41 -6.47
N GLU A 226 -13.16 1.43 -6.04
CA GLU A 226 -12.34 0.22 -5.88
C GLU A 226 -12.23 -0.16 -4.39
N TYR A 227 -13.18 -0.96 -3.90
CA TYR A 227 -13.25 -1.38 -2.49
C TYR A 227 -12.10 -2.31 -2.08
N LEU A 228 -11.65 -3.20 -2.97
CA LEU A 228 -10.43 -3.98 -2.78
C LEU A 228 -9.37 -3.58 -3.81
N PRO A 229 -8.08 -3.49 -3.41
CA PRO A 229 -7.02 -3.18 -4.34
C PRO A 229 -6.94 -4.17 -5.50
N LYS A 230 -6.79 -3.65 -6.72
CA LYS A 230 -6.58 -4.46 -7.93
C LYS A 230 -5.34 -5.34 -7.81
N LEU A 231 -5.43 -6.59 -8.26
CA LEU A 231 -4.27 -7.47 -8.41
C LEU A 231 -3.35 -6.93 -9.51
N LYS A 232 -2.04 -6.86 -9.24
CA LYS A 232 -1.04 -6.38 -10.21
C LYS A 232 -0.27 -7.52 -10.88
N GLU A 233 0.40 -8.35 -10.08
CA GLU A 233 1.30 -9.42 -10.54
C GLU A 233 0.71 -10.77 -10.20
N GLY A 234 0.57 -11.66 -11.19
CA GLY A 234 -0.08 -12.97 -11.01
C GLY A 234 -1.50 -12.80 -10.47
N LYS A 235 -2.50 -12.82 -11.35
CA LYS A 235 -3.93 -12.77 -10.94
C LYS A 235 -4.39 -14.07 -10.25
N THR A 236 -3.46 -14.75 -9.59
CA THR A 236 -3.46 -16.13 -9.13
C THR A 236 -2.88 -16.17 -7.72
N GLY A 237 -3.00 -17.31 -7.05
CA GLY A 237 -2.52 -17.49 -5.69
C GLY A 237 -3.59 -17.17 -4.65
N LEU A 238 -3.18 -16.69 -3.47
CA LEU A 238 -4.06 -16.52 -2.32
C LEU A 238 -4.18 -15.04 -1.93
N ARG A 239 -5.39 -14.57 -1.66
CA ARG A 239 -5.63 -13.23 -1.09
C ARG A 239 -6.37 -13.36 0.22
N TRP A 240 -5.90 -12.71 1.26
CA TRP A 240 -6.46 -12.79 2.59
C TRP A 240 -6.88 -11.43 3.10
N LEU A 241 -8.12 -11.35 3.58
CA LEU A 241 -8.66 -10.22 4.31
C LEU A 241 -8.52 -10.54 5.80
N LEU A 242 -7.76 -9.75 6.53
CA LEU A 242 -7.48 -9.96 7.95
C LEU A 242 -8.28 -8.92 8.76
N VAL A 243 -9.20 -9.41 9.60
CA VAL A 243 -10.15 -8.61 10.36
C VAL A 243 -10.00 -8.92 11.84
N SER A 244 -9.84 -7.87 12.65
CA SER A 244 -9.83 -7.97 14.11
C SER A 244 -11.20 -8.40 14.62
N ASN A 245 -11.24 -9.29 15.61
CA ASN A 245 -12.48 -9.67 16.28
C ASN A 245 -13.12 -8.55 17.12
N LYS A 246 -12.44 -7.40 17.27
CA LYS A 246 -12.96 -6.21 17.92
C LYS A 246 -13.77 -5.29 16.98
N VAL A 247 -13.82 -5.62 15.69
CA VAL A 247 -14.68 -4.90 14.73
C VAL A 247 -16.14 -5.14 15.12
N GLN A 248 -16.88 -4.05 15.35
CA GLN A 248 -18.30 -4.15 15.74
C GLN A 248 -19.17 -4.62 14.57
N GLU A 249 -20.22 -5.38 14.89
CA GLU A 249 -21.09 -6.05 13.91
C GLU A 249 -21.85 -5.08 12.99
N ASP A 250 -22.06 -3.83 13.42
CA ASP A 250 -22.81 -2.80 12.67
C ASP A 250 -21.99 -2.14 11.54
N TYR A 251 -20.70 -2.46 11.41
CA TYR A 251 -19.86 -1.81 10.41
C TYR A 251 -20.03 -2.38 8.99
N HIS A 252 -19.87 -1.51 7.99
CA HIS A 252 -19.95 -1.77 6.56
C HIS A 252 -18.82 -2.67 6.01
N LEU A 253 -18.48 -3.79 6.66
CA LEU A 253 -17.63 -4.81 6.06
C LEU A 253 -18.25 -5.32 4.75
N GLN A 254 -19.59 -5.34 4.66
CA GLN A 254 -20.35 -5.79 3.49
C GLN A 254 -19.84 -5.20 2.17
N GLN A 255 -19.59 -3.89 2.10
CA GLN A 255 -19.12 -3.23 0.86
C GLN A 255 -17.78 -3.78 0.35
N TYR A 256 -16.97 -4.36 1.24
CA TYR A 256 -15.68 -4.98 0.92
C TYR A 256 -15.79 -6.48 0.62
N LEU A 257 -16.85 -7.12 1.13
CA LEU A 257 -17.13 -8.55 0.99
C LEU A 257 -18.06 -8.86 -0.21
N GLU A 258 -18.59 -7.81 -0.87
CA GLU A 258 -19.67 -7.90 -1.86
C GLU A 258 -19.32 -8.28 -3.32
N PRO A 259 -18.21 -8.98 -3.61
CA PRO A 259 -18.27 -9.86 -4.77
C PRO A 259 -17.97 -11.29 -4.39
N GLU A 260 -18.80 -12.19 -4.94
CA GLU A 260 -18.86 -13.67 -5.00
C GLU A 260 -17.50 -14.42 -5.12
N SER A 261 -16.50 -14.01 -4.35
CA SER A 261 -15.08 -14.32 -4.55
C SER A 261 -14.38 -14.74 -3.27
N ILE A 262 -15.02 -14.58 -2.11
CA ILE A 262 -14.50 -15.10 -0.83
C ILE A 262 -14.88 -16.58 -0.73
N ASN A 263 -13.87 -17.43 -0.85
CA ASN A 263 -14.01 -18.88 -0.87
C ASN A 263 -13.94 -19.50 0.53
N LEU A 264 -13.41 -18.77 1.51
CA LEU A 264 -13.09 -19.31 2.83
C LEU A 264 -13.22 -18.25 3.93
N VAL A 265 -13.78 -18.65 5.07
CA VAL A 265 -13.80 -17.87 6.32
C VAL A 265 -13.12 -18.70 7.40
N VAL A 266 -12.01 -18.18 7.92
CA VAL A 266 -11.19 -18.79 8.97
C VAL A 266 -11.31 -17.95 10.23
N SER A 267 -11.39 -18.60 11.39
CA SER A 267 -11.21 -17.93 12.67
C SER A 267 -10.30 -18.71 13.59
N ASP A 268 -9.72 -18.03 14.58
CA ASP A 268 -9.23 -18.70 15.77
C ASP A 268 -10.41 -19.24 16.63
N ARG A 269 -10.10 -19.79 17.80
CA ARG A 269 -11.09 -20.33 18.74
C ARG A 269 -11.64 -19.29 19.73
N ASN A 270 -11.21 -18.04 19.68
CA ASN A 270 -11.78 -17.01 20.53
C ASN A 270 -13.30 -16.86 20.23
N HIS A 271 -14.09 -16.66 21.29
CA HIS A 271 -15.55 -16.60 21.17
C HIS A 271 -16.02 -15.49 20.21
N ASP A 272 -15.46 -14.29 20.33
CA ASP A 272 -15.84 -13.13 19.54
C ASP A 272 -15.38 -13.28 18.09
N SER A 273 -14.19 -13.85 17.88
CA SER A 273 -13.72 -14.21 16.54
C SER A 273 -14.66 -15.21 15.86
N GLN A 274 -15.12 -16.22 16.59
CA GLN A 274 -16.06 -17.21 16.07
C GLN A 274 -17.42 -16.59 15.76
N LYS A 275 -17.92 -15.73 16.66
CA LYS A 275 -19.18 -15.00 16.48
C LYS A 275 -19.15 -14.15 15.21
N LEU A 276 -18.16 -13.26 15.08
CA LEU A 276 -18.02 -12.37 13.92
C LEU A 276 -17.79 -13.17 12.62
N ALA A 277 -16.97 -14.22 12.65
CA ALA A 277 -16.78 -15.08 11.49
C ALA A 277 -18.06 -15.80 11.05
N ASN A 278 -18.92 -16.21 11.99
CA ASN A 278 -20.21 -16.82 11.67
C ASN A 278 -21.18 -15.79 11.06
N THR A 279 -21.21 -14.57 11.58
CA THR A 279 -21.97 -13.45 11.00
C THR A 279 -21.53 -13.16 9.56
N CYS A 280 -20.23 -13.02 9.31
CA CYS A 280 -19.70 -12.84 7.95
C CYS A 280 -20.02 -14.05 7.04
N LYS A 281 -19.98 -15.27 7.57
CA LYS A 281 -20.28 -16.50 6.82
C LYS A 281 -21.75 -16.59 6.38
N GLN A 282 -22.69 -16.08 7.17
CA GLN A 282 -24.10 -16.03 6.76
C GLN A 282 -24.31 -15.20 5.48
N GLN A 283 -23.51 -14.15 5.31
CA GLN A 283 -23.53 -13.29 4.12
C GLN A 283 -22.74 -13.92 2.94
N LEU A 284 -21.75 -14.75 3.24
CA LEU A 284 -20.89 -15.43 2.27
C LEU A 284 -21.32 -16.90 2.09
N SER A 285 -22.52 -17.13 1.56
CA SER A 285 -23.18 -18.45 1.54
C SER A 285 -22.35 -19.58 0.89
N GLN A 286 -21.51 -19.27 -0.10
CA GLN A 286 -20.64 -20.26 -0.78
C GLN A 286 -19.28 -20.49 -0.09
N ALA A 287 -18.87 -19.64 0.87
CA ALA A 287 -17.56 -19.76 1.50
C ALA A 287 -17.48 -20.98 2.43
N LEU A 288 -16.36 -21.71 2.45
CA LEU A 288 -16.12 -22.73 3.48
C LEU A 288 -15.85 -22.06 4.83
N ARG A 289 -16.26 -22.67 5.94
CA ARG A 289 -16.03 -22.17 7.31
C ARG A 289 -15.07 -23.11 8.04
N LEU A 290 -13.95 -22.59 8.53
CA LEU A 290 -12.95 -23.34 9.30
C LEU A 290 -12.60 -22.63 10.60
N SER A 291 -12.51 -23.36 11.71
CA SER A 291 -12.03 -22.85 13.01
C SER A 291 -10.74 -23.59 13.40
N ILE A 292 -9.70 -22.84 13.78
CA ILE A 292 -8.34 -23.37 14.00
C ILE A 292 -7.88 -23.02 15.42
N ASN A 293 -7.18 -23.95 16.08
CA ASN A 293 -6.62 -23.70 17.41
C ASN A 293 -5.50 -22.65 17.34
N HIS A 294 -5.54 -21.64 18.23
CA HIS A 294 -4.60 -20.52 18.29
C HIS A 294 -3.13 -20.97 18.31
N HIS A 295 -2.78 -21.98 19.12
CA HIS A 295 -1.41 -22.50 19.23
C HIS A 295 -0.86 -23.06 17.91
N ASN A 296 -1.75 -23.59 17.07
CA ASN A 296 -1.37 -24.14 15.77
C ASN A 296 -1.63 -23.14 14.65
N PHE A 297 -2.18 -21.95 14.91
CA PHE A 297 -2.67 -21.07 13.86
C PHE A 297 -1.53 -20.57 12.98
N LEU A 298 -0.43 -20.08 13.55
CA LEU A 298 0.70 -19.54 12.79
C LEU A 298 1.49 -20.62 12.03
N ASP A 299 1.56 -21.83 12.57
CA ASP A 299 2.21 -22.96 11.92
C ASP A 299 1.34 -23.58 10.85
N PHE A 300 0.05 -23.76 11.13
CA PHE A 300 -0.96 -24.11 10.14
C PHE A 300 -0.96 -23.06 9.02
N TRP A 301 -1.01 -21.78 9.36
CA TRP A 301 -0.98 -20.68 8.42
C TRP A 301 0.24 -20.78 7.52
N HIS A 302 1.44 -20.79 8.10
CA HIS A 302 2.68 -20.85 7.34
C HIS A 302 2.80 -22.13 6.51
N HIS A 303 2.55 -23.29 7.11
CA HIS A 303 2.64 -24.58 6.42
C HIS A 303 1.64 -24.69 5.28
N ASN A 304 0.37 -24.32 5.49
CA ASN A 304 -0.64 -24.36 4.44
C ASN A 304 -0.41 -23.30 3.38
N MET A 305 0.13 -22.12 3.73
CA MET A 305 0.43 -21.08 2.74
C MET A 305 1.56 -21.55 1.82
N VAL A 306 2.68 -22.02 2.39
CA VAL A 306 3.83 -22.51 1.61
C VAL A 306 3.47 -23.76 0.80
N LYS A 307 2.81 -24.74 1.42
CA LYS A 307 2.42 -25.99 0.75
C LYS A 307 1.39 -25.75 -0.35
N LYS A 308 0.34 -24.97 -0.11
CA LYS A 308 -0.62 -24.61 -1.18
C LYS A 308 0.02 -23.77 -2.26
N GLN A 309 0.95 -22.86 -1.94
CA GLN A 309 1.67 -22.10 -2.95
C GLN A 309 2.47 -23.03 -3.87
N GLN A 310 3.12 -24.06 -3.34
CA GLN A 310 3.83 -25.09 -4.12
C GLN A 310 2.88 -26.00 -4.93
N GLU A 311 1.75 -26.40 -4.35
CA GLU A 311 0.71 -27.19 -5.05
C GLU A 311 0.02 -26.38 -6.18
N LEU A 312 -0.22 -25.09 -5.96
CA LEU A 312 -0.76 -24.17 -6.97
C LEU A 312 0.29 -23.76 -8.02
N ALA A 313 1.58 -23.82 -7.70
CA ALA A 313 2.64 -23.63 -8.68
C ALA A 313 2.78 -24.84 -9.61
N SER A 314 2.45 -26.05 -9.13
CA SER A 314 2.55 -27.30 -9.91
C SER A 314 1.29 -27.65 -10.70
N LYS A 315 0.12 -27.13 -10.29
CA LYS A 315 -1.13 -27.20 -11.08
C LYS A 315 -1.38 -25.83 -11.68
N ILE A 316 -1.44 -25.71 -13.00
CA ILE A 316 -1.86 -24.48 -13.70
C ILE A 316 -3.35 -24.21 -13.37
N SER A 317 -3.63 -23.77 -12.14
CA SER A 317 -4.93 -23.32 -11.68
C SER A 317 -4.87 -21.81 -11.68
N SER A 318 -5.38 -21.21 -12.75
CA SER A 318 -5.45 -19.77 -13.02
C SER A 318 -6.33 -18.98 -12.03
N ASN A 319 -6.72 -19.55 -10.89
CA ASN A 319 -7.74 -18.99 -10.02
C ASN A 319 -7.12 -18.40 -8.76
N LEU A 320 -7.49 -17.15 -8.48
CA LEU A 320 -7.28 -16.52 -7.19
C LEU A 320 -8.23 -17.13 -6.17
N ILE A 321 -7.71 -17.53 -5.01
CA ILE A 321 -8.54 -17.90 -3.86
C ILE A 321 -8.53 -16.72 -2.89
N THR A 322 -9.70 -16.16 -2.57
CA THR A 322 -9.82 -15.12 -1.52
C THR A 322 -10.36 -15.74 -0.25
N GLY A 323 -9.72 -15.46 0.89
CA GLY A 323 -10.19 -15.87 2.20
C GLY A 323 -10.32 -14.70 3.16
N LEU A 324 -11.21 -14.84 4.13
CA LEU A 324 -11.39 -13.95 5.27
C LEU A 324 -10.83 -14.64 6.53
N ILE A 325 -10.06 -13.90 7.32
CA ILE A 325 -9.55 -14.33 8.62
C ILE A 325 -10.10 -13.37 9.66
N VAL A 326 -10.76 -13.92 10.66
CA VAL A 326 -11.22 -13.19 11.84
C VAL A 326 -10.49 -13.71 13.05
N ALA A 327 -9.70 -12.87 13.72
CA ALA A 327 -8.86 -13.29 14.83
C ALA A 327 -8.60 -12.16 15.82
N GLU A 328 -8.03 -12.51 16.98
CA GLU A 328 -7.51 -11.53 17.94
C GLU A 328 -6.36 -10.70 17.32
N GLU A 329 -6.25 -9.43 17.71
CA GLU A 329 -5.24 -8.50 17.19
C GLU A 329 -3.81 -9.01 17.39
N SER A 330 -3.51 -9.60 18.54
CA SER A 330 -2.18 -10.18 18.84
C SER A 330 -1.78 -11.28 17.85
N LEU A 331 -2.74 -12.08 17.40
CA LEU A 331 -2.51 -13.12 16.38
C LEU A 331 -2.29 -12.47 15.00
N LEU A 332 -3.06 -11.44 14.65
CA LEU A 332 -2.89 -10.70 13.40
C LEU A 332 -1.55 -9.95 13.33
N GLU A 333 -1.10 -9.36 14.44
CA GLU A 333 0.24 -8.77 14.59
C GLU A 333 1.34 -9.83 14.43
N SER A 334 1.15 -11.02 15.01
CA SER A 334 2.11 -12.12 14.86
C SER A 334 2.21 -12.61 13.40
N ILE A 335 1.09 -12.62 12.67
CA ILE A 335 1.08 -12.88 11.22
C ILE A 335 1.87 -11.80 10.51
N ALA A 336 1.67 -10.52 10.84
CA ALA A 336 2.38 -9.40 10.26
C ALA A 336 3.90 -9.52 10.43
N GLU A 337 4.34 -9.76 11.66
CA GLU A 337 5.74 -9.85 12.03
C GLU A 337 6.42 -11.01 11.30
N LYS A 338 5.76 -12.16 11.18
CA LYS A 338 6.27 -13.31 10.42
C LYS A 338 6.42 -13.02 8.92
N LEU A 339 5.53 -12.23 8.32
CA LEU A 339 5.52 -11.95 6.88
C LEU A 339 6.47 -10.82 6.49
N PHE A 340 6.45 -9.73 7.26
CA PHE A 340 7.13 -8.49 6.93
C PHE A 340 8.39 -8.27 7.75
N GLN A 341 8.69 -9.11 8.75
CA GLN A 341 9.86 -9.01 9.65
C GLN A 341 9.92 -7.67 10.38
N THR A 342 8.75 -7.06 10.61
CA THR A 342 8.57 -5.85 11.40
C THR A 342 7.18 -5.89 12.02
N LYS A 343 7.03 -5.26 13.19
CA LYS A 343 5.74 -5.18 13.87
C LYS A 343 4.87 -4.17 13.14
N LEU A 344 3.81 -4.68 12.50
CA LEU A 344 2.80 -3.85 11.85
C LEU A 344 1.46 -4.13 12.50
N ASN A 345 0.77 -3.05 12.86
CA ASN A 345 -0.64 -3.16 13.18
C ASN A 345 -1.43 -3.37 11.87
N LEU A 346 -1.86 -4.60 11.64
CA LEU A 346 -2.55 -5.02 10.42
C LEU A 346 -4.08 -4.83 10.48
N SER A 347 -4.62 -4.46 11.63
CA SER A 347 -6.06 -4.27 11.81
C SER A 347 -6.32 -3.58 13.14
N SER A 348 -7.11 -2.52 13.09
CA SER A 348 -7.72 -1.93 14.28
C SER A 348 -9.21 -2.30 14.34
N ASN A 349 -9.89 -1.92 15.42
CA ASN A 349 -11.35 -2.03 15.54
C ASN A 349 -12.12 -1.44 14.32
N ASN A 350 -11.48 -0.55 13.56
CA ASN A 350 -12.08 0.17 12.43
C ASN A 350 -11.30 -0.01 11.12
N SER A 351 -10.43 -1.02 10.99
CA SER A 351 -9.71 -1.30 9.74
C SER A 351 -9.41 -2.79 9.53
N PHE A 352 -9.27 -3.19 8.27
CA PHE A 352 -8.81 -4.53 7.89
C PHE A 352 -7.66 -4.45 6.90
N SER A 353 -6.80 -5.46 6.87
CA SER A 353 -5.74 -5.54 5.87
C SER A 353 -6.05 -6.56 4.79
N VAL A 354 -5.47 -6.33 3.62
CA VAL A 354 -5.55 -7.23 2.46
C VAL A 354 -4.13 -7.66 2.11
N ILE A 355 -3.84 -8.96 2.18
CA ILE A 355 -2.54 -9.53 1.85
C ILE A 355 -2.68 -10.48 0.67
N HIS A 356 -1.84 -10.31 -0.35
CA HIS A 356 -1.78 -11.19 -1.51
C HIS A 356 -0.48 -12.00 -1.53
N TYR A 357 -0.63 -13.30 -1.77
CA TYR A 357 0.42 -14.30 -1.94
C TYR A 357 0.41 -14.72 -3.42
N PRO A 358 1.22 -14.05 -4.27
CA PRO A 358 1.41 -14.48 -5.65
C PRO A 358 1.98 -15.91 -5.71
N SER A 359 1.59 -16.69 -6.72
CA SER A 359 1.86 -18.14 -6.80
C SER A 359 3.31 -18.55 -7.10
N MET A 360 4.27 -17.61 -7.13
CA MET A 360 5.69 -17.86 -7.46
C MET A 360 6.60 -16.89 -6.70
N ASN A 361 7.79 -17.33 -6.22
CA ASN A 361 9.02 -16.59 -5.81
C ASN A 361 8.97 -15.09 -5.45
N HIS A 362 7.85 -14.62 -4.92
CA HIS A 362 7.59 -13.24 -4.62
C HIS A 362 7.18 -13.14 -3.15
N HIS A 363 7.64 -12.09 -2.50
CA HIS A 363 7.24 -11.80 -1.14
C HIS A 363 5.72 -11.56 -1.06
N PRO A 364 5.08 -11.88 0.07
CA PRO A 364 3.72 -11.43 0.35
C PRO A 364 3.60 -9.91 0.16
N ILE A 365 2.47 -9.49 -0.41
CA ILE A 365 2.19 -8.10 -0.72
C ILE A 365 1.04 -7.63 0.18
N LEU A 366 1.31 -6.67 1.07
CA LEU A 366 0.28 -5.90 1.73
C LEU A 366 -0.37 -4.99 0.67
N GLN A 367 -1.53 -5.41 0.20
CA GLN A 367 -2.27 -4.71 -0.86
C GLN A 367 -2.95 -3.45 -0.33
N GLY A 368 -3.39 -3.48 0.92
CA GLY A 368 -4.01 -2.33 1.58
C GLY A 368 -4.27 -2.57 3.06
N LEU A 369 -4.44 -1.47 3.77
CA LEU A 369 -4.95 -1.38 5.13
C LEU A 369 -6.10 -0.39 5.06
N LEU A 370 -7.32 -0.91 5.07
CA LEU A 370 -8.53 -0.24 4.63
C LEU A 370 -9.45 0.03 5.81
N PRO A 371 -10.02 1.23 5.95
CA PRO A 371 -10.99 1.54 7.00
C PRO A 371 -12.30 0.76 6.82
N ILE A 372 -12.94 0.35 7.92
CA ILE A 372 -14.18 -0.44 7.99
C ILE A 372 -15.41 0.43 8.32
N ALA A 373 -15.21 1.49 9.12
CA ALA A 373 -16.29 2.25 9.74
C ALA A 373 -16.55 3.61 9.08
N LEU A 374 -17.82 3.73 8.67
CA LEU A 374 -18.60 4.87 8.18
C LEU A 374 -18.02 5.59 6.97
N SER A 375 -18.91 6.24 6.21
CA SER A 375 -18.54 7.11 5.12
C SER A 375 -17.21 7.79 5.44
N VAL A 376 -16.20 7.53 4.62
CA VAL A 376 -15.33 8.65 4.35
C VAL A 376 -16.33 9.61 3.70
N ASP A 377 -16.91 10.51 4.50
CA ASP A 377 -17.79 11.56 4.03
C ASP A 377 -16.92 12.39 3.11
N TYR A 378 -16.73 11.91 1.89
CA TYR A 378 -15.57 12.26 1.08
C TYR A 378 -15.57 13.71 0.78
#